data_AF-A0A8T9BCD0-F1
#
_entry.id   AF-A0A8T9BCD0-F1
#
_cell.length_a   1.000
_cell.length_b   1.000
_cell.length_c   1.000
_cell.angle_alpha   90.00
_cell.angle_beta   90.00
_cell.angle_gamma   90.00
#
_symmetry.space_group_name_H-M   'P 1'
#
loop_
_entity.id
_entity.type
_entity.pdbx_description
1 polymer ?
#
loop_
_entity_poly.entity_id
_entity_poly.type
_entity_poly.pdbx_seq_one_letter_code
_entity_poly.pdbx_strand_id
1 'polypeptide(L)'
;MLNTFNLLRSPGGIDLVPEICLRIAEHAIDEEPKAAAVLLSVSKNQSFRSLLQSYETSITKALSEHDGRLIYVNSSEPLVLSSRIPPGNATVSALTYEWYLEMRTRSSQLEYLTNHEITQMDDRINGWPTLDIPKGELRQHERAFKRRAFCLLYRFADCTAGVDGTHSIRTAQAQFLECLNEVELSTLGCLVEIIGQGFFNITKKVLFASPLATLGSTSTRIAPARSSSQPQVTSLALWNDLENRTREKMCVFEDKVQRYGPYFAWSYVAGSKNRNRRPDLWAQSELLQGLSDMNAFELGYTMSYASLQSVDSWNEARKLVESEMKSIGIEA
;
A
#
# COMPACT_ATOMS: atom_id res chain seq x y z
N MET A 1 18.98 -20.91 42.88
CA MET A 1 19.45 -19.77 42.07
C MET A 1 19.20 -20.10 40.61
N LEU A 2 18.22 -19.45 39.97
CA LEU A 2 17.98 -19.60 38.54
C LEU A 2 19.10 -18.88 37.79
N ASN A 3 19.99 -19.65 37.19
CA ASN A 3 21.10 -19.09 36.43
C ASN A 3 20.58 -18.26 35.24
N THR A 4 20.66 -16.95 35.37
CA THR A 4 20.44 -15.97 34.30
C THR A 4 21.68 -15.90 33.43
N PHE A 5 21.83 -16.86 32.52
CA PHE A 5 22.95 -16.87 31.58
C PHE A 5 22.70 -15.92 30.40
N ASN A 6 23.77 -15.28 29.90
CA ASN A 6 23.72 -14.48 28.66
C ASN A 6 23.43 -15.37 27.45
N LEU A 7 22.64 -14.86 26.50
CA LEU A 7 22.23 -15.56 25.28
C LEU A 7 23.44 -15.97 24.42
N LEU A 8 24.48 -15.13 24.43
CA LEU A 8 25.68 -15.28 23.61
C LEU A 8 26.88 -15.65 24.49
N ARG A 9 27.10 -16.96 24.64
CA ARG A 9 28.19 -17.55 25.41
C ARG A 9 28.98 -18.53 24.57
N SER A 10 30.27 -18.61 24.83
CA SER A 10 31.08 -19.74 24.37
C SER A 10 30.62 -21.05 25.04
N PRO A 11 30.97 -22.22 24.47
CA PRO A 11 30.74 -23.52 25.11
C PRO A 11 31.38 -23.64 26.51
N GLY A 12 32.45 -22.87 26.77
CA GLY A 12 33.13 -22.80 28.07
C GLY A 12 32.47 -21.84 29.08
N GLY A 13 31.34 -21.23 28.75
CA GLY A 13 30.60 -20.33 29.65
C GLY A 13 31.11 -18.89 29.69
N ILE A 14 32.10 -18.54 28.86
CA ILE A 14 32.62 -17.17 28.72
C ILE A 14 31.60 -16.34 27.94
N ASP A 15 31.21 -15.19 28.50
CA ASP A 15 30.35 -14.20 27.85
C ASP A 15 31.11 -13.52 26.71
N LEU A 16 30.47 -13.38 25.55
CA LEU A 16 31.04 -12.59 24.45
C LEU A 16 31.11 -11.12 24.84
N VAL A 17 32.12 -10.41 24.34
CA VAL A 17 32.25 -8.96 24.56
C VAL A 17 31.10 -8.20 23.86
N PRO A 18 30.67 -7.03 24.39
CA PRO A 18 29.53 -6.29 23.86
C PRO A 18 29.60 -5.99 22.37
N GLU A 19 30.78 -5.67 21.85
CA GLU A 19 31.00 -5.32 20.45
C GLU A 19 30.68 -6.50 19.52
N ILE A 20 31.09 -7.72 19.90
CA ILE A 20 30.77 -8.94 19.15
C ILE A 20 29.26 -9.22 19.23
N CYS A 21 28.65 -9.02 20.40
CA CYS A 21 27.21 -9.20 20.58
C CYS A 21 26.40 -8.25 19.69
N LEU A 22 26.83 -6.98 19.59
CA LEU A 22 26.22 -5.98 18.71
C LEU A 22 26.38 -6.37 17.24
N ARG A 23 27.55 -6.84 16.80
CA ARG A 23 27.74 -7.32 15.42
C ARG A 23 26.86 -8.51 15.07
N ILE A 24 26.68 -9.45 15.99
CA ILE A 24 25.77 -10.59 15.81
C ILE A 24 24.33 -10.09 15.68
N ALA A 25 23.92 -9.13 16.52
CA ALA A 25 22.59 -8.55 16.47
C ALA A 25 22.36 -7.76 15.16
N GLU A 26 23.29 -6.91 14.74
CA GLU A 26 23.26 -6.20 13.47
C GLU A 26 23.02 -7.18 12.31
N HIS A 27 23.83 -8.24 12.22
CA HIS A 27 23.70 -9.22 11.14
C HIS A 27 22.37 -9.98 11.19
N ALA A 28 21.92 -10.40 12.38
CA ALA A 28 20.64 -11.09 12.52
C ALA A 28 19.45 -10.20 12.14
N ILE A 29 19.51 -8.90 12.46
CA ILE A 29 18.45 -7.93 12.17
C ILE A 29 18.44 -7.52 10.69
N ASP A 30 19.60 -7.44 10.03
CA ASP A 30 19.68 -7.19 8.59
C ASP A 30 19.00 -8.31 7.77
N GLU A 31 19.34 -9.56 8.11
CA GLU A 31 18.78 -10.77 7.50
C GLU A 31 17.27 -10.87 7.76
N GLU A 32 16.85 -10.77 9.04
CA GLU A 32 15.45 -10.78 9.43
C GLU A 32 15.16 -9.64 10.43
N PRO A 33 14.49 -8.55 10.02
CA PRO A 33 14.22 -7.41 10.91
C PRO A 33 13.39 -7.76 12.15
N LYS A 34 12.61 -8.84 12.10
CA LYS A 34 11.85 -9.37 13.25
C LYS A 34 12.75 -9.98 14.33
N ALA A 35 13.99 -10.33 13.99
CA ALA A 35 14.97 -10.87 14.92
C ALA A 35 15.21 -9.91 16.09
N ALA A 36 15.10 -8.60 15.91
CA ALA A 36 15.21 -7.64 17.01
C ALA A 36 14.22 -7.94 18.16
N ALA A 37 12.94 -8.15 17.83
CA ALA A 37 11.92 -8.48 18.83
C ALA A 37 12.15 -9.85 19.47
N VAL A 38 12.62 -10.83 18.69
CA VAL A 38 12.99 -12.17 19.19
C VAL A 38 14.17 -12.08 20.14
N LEU A 39 15.24 -11.39 19.75
CA LEU A 39 16.43 -11.19 20.58
C LEU A 39 16.05 -10.49 21.89
N LEU A 40 15.27 -9.41 21.85
CA LEU A 40 14.80 -8.71 23.05
C LEU A 40 13.93 -9.59 23.97
N SER A 41 13.11 -10.48 23.41
CA SER A 41 12.20 -11.35 24.19
C SER A 41 12.88 -12.59 24.76
N VAL A 42 13.82 -13.20 24.03
CA VAL A 42 14.56 -14.39 24.49
C VAL A 42 15.70 -14.01 25.45
N SER A 43 16.14 -12.75 25.43
CA SER A 43 17.11 -12.20 26.38
C SER A 43 16.55 -12.15 27.81
N LYS A 44 16.72 -13.26 28.54
CA LYS A 44 16.42 -13.35 29.98
C LYS A 44 17.39 -12.53 30.83
N ASN A 45 18.57 -12.20 30.30
CA ASN A 45 19.55 -11.36 30.96
C ASN A 45 19.32 -9.88 30.63
N GLN A 46 19.15 -9.07 31.67
CA GLN A 46 18.98 -7.63 31.58
C GLN A 46 20.17 -6.93 30.90
N SER A 47 21.40 -7.48 30.99
CA SER A 47 22.59 -6.86 30.39
C SER A 47 22.54 -6.86 28.87
N PHE A 48 22.24 -7.99 28.23
CA PHE A 48 22.16 -8.07 26.77
C PHE A 48 20.93 -7.33 26.22
N ARG A 49 19.78 -7.42 26.92
CA ARG A 49 18.60 -6.62 26.58
C ARG A 49 18.88 -5.12 26.65
N SER A 50 19.52 -4.66 27.74
CA SER A 50 19.90 -3.26 27.91
C SER A 50 20.89 -2.82 26.83
N LEU A 51 21.84 -3.68 26.45
CA LEU A 51 22.78 -3.40 25.36
C LEU A 51 22.03 -3.15 24.04
N LEU A 52 21.11 -4.05 23.65
CA LEU A 52 20.32 -3.87 22.43
C LEU A 52 19.43 -2.63 22.45
N GLN A 53 18.84 -2.30 23.60
CA GLN A 53 18.01 -1.10 23.74
C GLN A 53 18.85 0.19 23.68
N SER A 54 20.02 0.21 24.34
CA SER A 54 20.91 1.39 24.34
C SER A 54 21.52 1.69 22.98
N TYR A 55 21.71 0.68 22.12
CA TYR A 55 22.33 0.83 20.81
C TYR A 55 21.33 0.75 19.64
N GLU A 56 20.02 0.77 19.90
CA GLU A 56 18.98 0.63 18.87
C GLU A 56 19.14 1.64 17.73
N THR A 57 19.31 2.93 18.05
CA THR A 57 19.51 3.99 17.05
C THR A 57 20.78 3.77 16.24
N SER A 58 21.88 3.39 16.88
CA SER A 58 23.16 3.15 16.20
C SER A 58 23.08 1.95 15.24
N ILE A 59 22.48 0.84 15.70
CA ILE A 59 22.28 -0.37 14.89
C ILE A 59 21.39 -0.04 13.69
N THR A 60 20.21 0.52 13.92
CA THR A 60 19.24 0.79 12.85
C THR A 60 19.76 1.82 11.86
N LYS A 61 20.50 2.83 12.31
CA LYS A 61 21.20 3.78 11.43
C LYS A 61 22.21 3.06 10.53
N ALA A 62 23.12 2.27 11.11
CA ALA A 62 24.11 1.52 10.34
C ALA A 62 23.47 0.57 9.32
N LEU A 63 22.39 -0.11 9.69
CA LEU A 63 21.63 -0.97 8.79
C LEU A 63 20.95 -0.19 7.66
N SER A 64 20.39 0.99 7.96
CA SER A 64 19.66 1.80 6.98
C SER A 64 20.57 2.50 5.97
N GLU A 65 21.76 2.96 6.37
CA GLU A 65 22.71 3.67 5.50
C GLU A 65 23.21 2.79 4.36
N HIS A 66 23.26 1.47 4.56
CA HIS A 66 23.74 0.50 3.58
C HIS A 66 22.62 -0.23 2.83
N ASP A 67 21.36 0.06 3.15
CA ASP A 67 20.22 -0.63 2.55
C ASP A 67 19.59 0.18 1.40
N GLY A 68 20.10 -0.04 0.19
CA GLY A 68 19.55 0.56 -1.04
C GLY A 68 18.08 0.18 -1.33
N ARG A 69 17.51 -0.81 -0.65
CA ARG A 69 16.10 -1.21 -0.78
C ARG A 69 15.16 -0.18 -0.13
N LEU A 70 15.68 0.73 0.70
CA LEU A 70 14.89 1.71 1.45
C LEU A 70 14.68 3.05 0.72
N ILE A 71 15.30 3.25 -0.45
CA ILE A 71 15.27 4.52 -1.19
C ILE A 71 13.83 4.99 -1.51
N TYR A 72 12.91 4.07 -1.76
CA TYR A 72 11.56 4.38 -2.25
C TYR A 72 10.44 4.17 -1.22
N VAL A 73 10.77 4.01 0.07
CA VAL A 73 9.77 3.71 1.13
C VAL A 73 9.54 4.85 2.12
N ASN A 74 10.01 6.06 1.76
CA ASN A 74 9.93 7.26 2.58
C ASN A 74 10.71 7.17 3.90
N SER A 75 11.92 6.62 3.85
CA SER A 75 12.77 6.42 5.03
C SER A 75 13.39 7.70 5.61
N SER A 76 13.30 8.84 4.92
CA SER A 76 13.82 10.12 5.40
C SER A 76 12.94 10.78 6.46
N GLU A 77 11.65 10.42 6.52
CA GLU A 77 10.72 11.06 7.44
C GLU A 77 10.95 10.60 8.89
N PRO A 78 10.90 11.53 9.87
CA PRO A 78 11.13 11.21 11.27
C PRO A 78 10.00 10.38 11.89
N LEU A 79 8.80 10.45 11.31
CA LEU A 79 7.61 9.77 11.76
C LEU A 79 6.80 9.29 10.55
N VAL A 80 6.45 8.01 10.52
CA VAL A 80 5.69 7.40 9.41
C VAL A 80 4.49 6.62 9.94
N LEU A 81 3.49 6.37 9.09
CA LEU A 81 2.38 5.49 9.43
C LEU A 81 2.82 4.02 9.46
N SER A 82 2.28 3.24 10.39
CA SER A 82 2.57 1.81 10.48
C SER A 82 1.67 1.00 9.55
N SER A 83 2.25 0.04 8.83
CA SER A 83 1.53 -0.99 8.06
C SER A 83 0.95 -2.11 8.95
N ARG A 84 0.76 -1.88 10.25
CA ARG A 84 0.12 -2.84 11.18
C ARG A 84 -1.34 -3.06 10.80
N ILE A 85 -1.94 -4.18 11.22
CA ILE A 85 -3.36 -4.49 10.97
C ILE A 85 -4.13 -4.39 12.29
N PRO A 86 -5.24 -3.63 12.35
CA PRO A 86 -5.65 -2.63 11.37
C PRO A 86 -4.67 -1.43 11.34
N PRO A 87 -4.40 -0.82 10.17
CA PRO A 87 -3.58 0.38 10.07
C PRO A 87 -4.44 1.55 10.56
N GLY A 88 -4.44 1.75 11.88
CA GLY A 88 -4.97 2.96 12.48
C GLY A 88 -4.00 4.12 12.32
N ASN A 89 -4.08 5.09 13.21
CA ASN A 89 -3.14 6.23 13.27
C ASN A 89 -1.83 5.84 13.99
N ALA A 90 -1.48 4.54 13.98
CA ALA A 90 -0.27 4.05 14.61
C ALA A 90 0.93 4.58 13.83
N THR A 91 1.84 5.23 14.54
CA THR A 91 3.05 5.79 13.95
C THR A 91 4.28 5.02 14.38
N VAL A 92 5.33 5.12 13.59
CA VAL A 92 6.64 4.53 13.87
C VAL A 92 7.70 5.62 13.74
N SER A 93 8.51 5.79 14.77
CA SER A 93 9.57 6.80 14.81
C SER A 93 10.85 6.28 14.17
N ALA A 94 11.52 7.15 13.40
CA ALA A 94 12.77 6.83 12.71
C ALA A 94 13.84 6.25 13.65
N LEU A 95 14.69 5.37 13.08
CA LEU A 95 15.82 4.75 13.78
C LEU A 95 15.43 3.92 15.02
N THR A 96 14.28 3.27 14.95
CA THR A 96 13.85 2.21 15.87
C THR A 96 13.83 0.86 15.16
N TYR A 97 13.90 -0.25 15.90
CA TYR A 97 13.77 -1.59 15.33
C TYR A 97 12.43 -1.78 14.61
N GLU A 98 11.35 -1.20 15.17
CA GLU A 98 10.04 -1.21 14.54
C GLU A 98 10.04 -0.44 13.22
N TRP A 99 10.73 0.69 13.16
CA TRP A 99 10.87 1.47 11.94
C TRP A 99 11.66 0.72 10.87
N TYR A 100 12.78 0.08 11.23
CA TYR A 100 13.56 -0.69 10.25
C TYR A 100 12.74 -1.87 9.70
N LEU A 101 11.99 -2.57 10.57
CA LEU A 101 11.03 -3.60 10.15
C LEU A 101 9.95 -3.04 9.22
N GLU A 102 9.38 -1.87 9.52
CA GLU A 102 8.39 -1.18 8.69
C GLU A 102 8.98 -0.84 7.30
N MET A 103 10.15 -0.22 7.24
CA MET A 103 10.82 0.16 5.98
C MET A 103 11.11 -1.07 5.09
N ARG A 104 11.61 -2.17 5.69
CA ARG A 104 11.86 -3.44 4.97
C ARG A 104 10.56 -4.08 4.48
N THR A 105 9.49 -3.97 5.27
CA THR A 105 8.14 -4.44 4.90
C THR A 105 7.59 -3.63 3.73
N ARG A 106 7.65 -2.30 3.78
CA ARG A 106 7.25 -1.40 2.68
C ARG A 106 8.03 -1.69 1.41
N SER A 107 9.33 -1.96 1.52
CA SER A 107 10.18 -2.30 0.37
C SER A 107 9.70 -3.58 -0.31
N SER A 108 9.36 -4.60 0.49
CA SER A 108 8.78 -5.86 -0.02
C SER A 108 7.40 -5.66 -0.66
N GLN A 109 6.56 -4.80 -0.09
CA GLN A 109 5.25 -4.44 -0.65
C GLN A 109 5.39 -3.72 -1.99
N LEU A 110 6.33 -2.77 -2.08
CA LEU A 110 6.63 -2.04 -3.31
C LEU A 110 7.12 -2.97 -4.40
N GLU A 111 8.04 -3.88 -4.09
CA GLU A 111 8.54 -4.87 -5.05
C GLU A 111 7.42 -5.79 -5.56
N TYR A 112 6.55 -6.25 -4.66
CA TYR A 112 5.38 -7.04 -5.03
C TYR A 112 4.46 -6.25 -5.97
N LEU A 113 4.03 -5.05 -5.57
CA LEU A 113 3.07 -4.25 -6.32
C LEU A 113 3.62 -3.82 -7.69
N THR A 114 4.90 -3.49 -7.77
CA THR A 114 5.58 -3.10 -9.03
C THR A 114 5.47 -4.18 -10.11
N ASN A 115 5.44 -5.45 -9.71
CA ASN A 115 5.36 -6.59 -10.61
C ASN A 115 3.95 -7.22 -10.68
N HIS A 116 2.99 -6.74 -9.90
CA HIS A 116 1.64 -7.30 -9.84
C HIS A 116 0.73 -6.77 -10.96
N GLU A 117 -0.25 -7.55 -11.40
CA GLU A 117 -1.19 -7.16 -12.48
C GLU A 117 -2.03 -5.92 -12.13
N ILE A 118 -2.20 -5.62 -10.83
CA ILE A 118 -2.92 -4.41 -10.36
C ILE A 118 -2.22 -3.11 -10.76
N THR A 119 -0.92 -3.15 -11.06
CA THR A 119 -0.20 -1.97 -11.58
C THR A 119 0.28 -2.17 -13.01
N GLN A 120 -0.31 -3.12 -13.73
CA GLN A 120 0.04 -3.35 -15.12
C GLN A 120 -0.32 -2.12 -15.96
N MET A 121 0.68 -1.58 -16.65
CA MET A 121 0.50 -0.44 -17.55
C MET A 121 0.24 -0.90 -18.98
N ASP A 122 0.73 -2.09 -19.33
CA ASP A 122 0.60 -2.73 -20.65
C ASP A 122 -0.84 -3.22 -20.87
N ASP A 123 -1.75 -2.29 -21.19
CA ASP A 123 -3.11 -2.57 -21.59
C ASP A 123 -3.38 -2.06 -23.01
N ARG A 124 -3.82 -2.98 -23.89
CA ARG A 124 -4.16 -2.70 -25.30
C ARG A 124 -5.33 -1.71 -25.42
N ILE A 125 -6.05 -1.48 -24.33
CA ILE A 125 -7.27 -0.68 -24.27
C ILE A 125 -6.97 0.75 -23.78
N ASN A 126 -6.04 0.90 -22.82
CA ASN A 126 -5.80 2.16 -22.12
C ASN A 126 -4.52 2.89 -22.55
N GLY A 127 -3.63 2.25 -23.34
CA GLY A 127 -2.56 2.92 -24.09
C GLY A 127 -1.34 3.40 -23.30
N TRP A 128 -1.11 2.92 -22.08
CA TRP A 128 0.00 3.36 -21.22
C TRP A 128 1.24 2.46 -21.37
N PRO A 129 2.43 3.04 -21.24
CA PRO A 129 3.00 4.01 -22.17
C PRO A 129 3.38 3.36 -23.52
N THR A 130 3.18 4.07 -24.63
CA THR A 130 3.66 3.70 -25.96
C THR A 130 4.99 4.39 -26.28
N LEU A 131 6.00 4.19 -25.45
CA LEU A 131 7.35 4.64 -25.81
C LEU A 131 7.87 3.75 -26.94
N ASP A 132 8.35 4.37 -28.03
CA ASP A 132 8.95 3.66 -29.16
C ASP A 132 10.39 3.25 -28.83
N ILE A 133 10.51 2.35 -27.85
CA ILE A 133 11.77 1.82 -27.33
C ILE A 133 11.69 0.30 -27.17
N PRO A 134 12.81 -0.42 -27.14
CA PRO A 134 12.82 -1.87 -26.91
C PRO A 134 12.06 -2.27 -25.65
N LYS A 135 11.32 -3.38 -25.70
CA LYS A 135 10.51 -3.89 -24.56
C LYS A 135 11.31 -4.14 -23.27
N GLY A 136 12.61 -4.41 -23.38
CA GLY A 136 13.49 -4.56 -22.22
C GLY A 136 13.67 -3.22 -21.48
N GLU A 137 13.97 -2.18 -22.25
CA GLU A 137 14.16 -0.82 -21.79
C GLU A 137 12.85 -0.23 -21.25
N LEU A 138 11.73 -0.39 -21.97
CA LEU A 138 10.40 0.04 -21.51
C LEU A 138 10.07 -0.50 -20.11
N ARG A 139 10.34 -1.79 -19.86
CA ARG A 139 10.11 -2.40 -18.54
C ARG A 139 10.98 -1.79 -17.44
N GLN A 140 12.20 -1.35 -17.77
CA GLN A 140 13.07 -0.66 -16.81
C GLN A 140 12.51 0.73 -16.47
N HIS A 141 12.07 1.48 -17.47
CA HIS A 141 11.42 2.78 -17.26
C HIS A 141 10.13 2.66 -16.46
N GLU A 142 9.28 1.69 -16.78
CA GLU A 142 8.05 1.41 -16.02
C GLU A 142 8.35 1.10 -14.56
N ARG A 143 9.36 0.26 -14.28
CA ARG A 143 9.78 -0.04 -12.91
C ARG A 143 10.30 1.18 -12.18
N ALA A 144 11.09 2.03 -12.85
CA ALA A 144 11.61 3.27 -12.26
C ALA A 144 10.46 4.25 -11.95
N PHE A 145 9.54 4.44 -12.89
CA PHE A 145 8.32 5.23 -12.72
C PHE A 145 7.52 4.73 -11.51
N LYS A 146 7.17 3.43 -11.48
CA LYS A 146 6.39 2.84 -10.38
C LYS A 146 7.08 3.04 -9.02
N ARG A 147 8.40 2.83 -8.94
CA ARG A 147 9.18 3.05 -7.70
C ARG A 147 9.09 4.50 -7.21
N ARG A 148 9.29 5.48 -8.10
CA ARG A 148 9.17 6.91 -7.77
C ARG A 148 7.73 7.26 -7.35
N ALA A 149 6.75 6.77 -8.10
CA ALA A 149 5.34 7.04 -7.82
C ALA A 149 4.87 6.40 -6.50
N PHE A 150 5.29 5.18 -6.18
CA PHE A 150 5.00 4.56 -4.88
C PHE A 150 5.67 5.30 -3.72
N CYS A 151 6.87 5.85 -3.93
CA CYS A 151 7.51 6.72 -2.94
C CYS A 151 6.66 7.97 -2.66
N LEU A 152 6.16 8.64 -3.71
CA LEU A 152 5.22 9.77 -3.56
C LEU A 152 3.94 9.35 -2.84
N LEU A 153 3.40 8.17 -3.12
CA LEU A 153 2.20 7.67 -2.46
C LEU A 153 2.44 7.31 -0.97
N TYR A 154 3.63 6.81 -0.60
CA TYR A 154 4.02 6.67 0.81
C TYR A 154 4.14 8.04 1.49
N ARG A 155 4.81 9.01 0.86
CA ARG A 155 4.92 10.39 1.37
C ARG A 155 3.54 11.02 1.59
N PHE A 156 2.63 10.82 0.65
CA PHE A 156 1.26 11.31 0.73
C PHE A 156 0.47 10.68 1.89
N ALA A 157 0.65 9.39 2.15
CA ALA A 157 0.04 8.76 3.32
C ALA A 157 0.71 9.24 4.63
N ASP A 158 2.04 9.29 4.67
CA ASP A 158 2.81 9.64 5.87
C ASP A 158 2.66 11.12 6.27
N CYS A 159 2.24 12.01 5.37
CA CYS A 159 1.99 13.42 5.73
C CYS A 159 0.89 13.58 6.81
N THR A 160 0.10 12.52 7.06
CA THR A 160 -0.93 12.48 8.09
C THR A 160 -0.47 11.73 9.35
N ALA A 161 0.80 11.34 9.45
CA ALA A 161 1.33 10.64 10.62
C ALA A 161 1.22 11.52 11.88
N GLY A 162 0.54 10.99 12.90
CA GLY A 162 0.28 11.73 14.15
C GLY A 162 -0.85 12.76 14.05
N VAL A 163 -1.59 12.79 12.94
CA VAL A 163 -2.75 13.66 12.75
C VAL A 163 -4.03 12.86 12.99
N ASP A 164 -4.87 13.37 13.89
CA ASP A 164 -6.18 12.79 14.19
C ASP A 164 -7.33 13.62 13.60
N GLY A 165 -8.40 12.92 13.22
CA GLY A 165 -9.63 13.52 12.70
C GLY A 165 -9.63 13.71 11.18
N THR A 166 -10.74 13.35 10.56
CA THR A 166 -10.91 13.34 9.09
C THR A 166 -10.59 14.69 8.45
N HIS A 167 -11.04 15.80 9.04
CA HIS A 167 -10.78 17.13 8.48
C HIS A 167 -9.29 17.48 8.48
N SER A 168 -8.60 17.28 9.61
CA SER A 168 -7.17 17.55 9.75
C SER A 168 -6.33 16.68 8.81
N ILE A 169 -6.68 15.40 8.67
CA ILE A 169 -6.05 14.46 7.73
C ILE A 169 -6.17 14.99 6.29
N ARG A 170 -7.38 15.42 5.88
CA ARG A 170 -7.61 15.95 4.53
C ARG A 170 -6.87 17.27 4.29
N THR A 171 -6.81 18.14 5.28
CA THR A 171 -6.04 19.39 5.19
C THR A 171 -4.55 19.12 5.00
N ALA A 172 -3.98 18.18 5.76
CA ALA A 172 -2.57 17.78 5.59
C ALA A 172 -2.30 17.19 4.20
N GLN A 173 -3.20 16.34 3.71
CA GLN A 173 -3.13 15.79 2.35
C GLN A 173 -3.22 16.89 1.27
N ALA A 174 -4.13 17.86 1.42
CA ALA A 174 -4.24 18.97 0.48
C ALA A 174 -2.97 19.82 0.46
N GLN A 175 -2.43 20.17 1.63
CA GLN A 175 -1.17 20.91 1.74
C GLN A 175 0.00 20.15 1.10
N PHE A 176 0.07 18.83 1.27
CA PHE A 176 1.08 18.01 0.60
C PHE A 176 0.98 18.10 -0.92
N LEU A 177 -0.23 17.98 -1.46
CA LEU A 177 -0.48 18.06 -2.92
C LEU A 177 -0.14 19.45 -3.48
N GLU A 178 -0.45 20.52 -2.75
CA GLU A 178 -0.06 21.89 -3.10
C GLU A 178 1.46 22.10 -3.13
N CYS A 179 2.24 21.28 -2.40
CA CYS A 179 3.70 21.35 -2.37
C CYS A 179 4.38 20.53 -3.48
N LEU A 180 3.64 19.68 -4.21
CA LEU A 180 4.21 18.89 -5.29
C LEU A 180 4.39 19.75 -6.55
N ASN A 181 5.48 19.51 -7.28
CA ASN A 181 5.59 20.07 -8.63
C ASN A 181 4.66 19.33 -9.62
N GLU A 182 4.50 19.90 -10.81
CA GLU A 182 3.59 19.37 -11.84
C GLU A 182 3.91 17.92 -12.24
N VAL A 183 5.20 17.55 -12.29
CA VAL A 183 5.64 16.19 -12.62
C VAL A 183 5.34 15.22 -11.49
N GLU A 184 5.59 15.60 -10.25
CA GLU A 184 5.26 14.78 -9.07
C GLU A 184 3.76 14.57 -8.92
N LEU A 185 2.97 15.63 -9.08
CA LEU A 185 1.52 15.57 -9.02
C LEU A 185 0.96 14.68 -10.13
N SER A 186 1.46 14.84 -11.36
CA SER A 186 1.11 13.99 -12.50
C SER A 186 1.50 12.53 -12.25
N THR A 187 2.69 12.29 -11.71
CA THR A 187 3.21 10.95 -11.39
C THR A 187 2.32 10.25 -10.36
N LEU A 188 1.94 10.95 -9.29
CA LEU A 188 1.05 10.44 -8.25
C LEU A 188 -0.34 10.14 -8.82
N GLY A 189 -0.92 11.08 -9.57
CA GLY A 189 -2.20 10.90 -10.25
C GLY A 189 -2.19 9.67 -11.16
N CYS A 190 -1.21 9.59 -12.07
CA CYS A 190 -0.98 8.47 -12.99
C CYS A 190 -0.98 7.12 -12.27
N LEU A 191 -0.24 7.00 -11.17
CA LEU A 191 -0.17 5.76 -10.42
C LEU A 191 -1.52 5.36 -9.82
N VAL A 192 -2.28 6.31 -9.25
CA VAL A 192 -3.57 6.00 -8.63
C VAL A 192 -4.56 5.43 -9.65
N GLU A 193 -4.68 6.04 -10.83
CA GLU A 193 -5.54 5.50 -11.90
C GLU A 193 -5.03 4.15 -12.41
N ILE A 194 -3.72 3.97 -12.58
CA ILE A 194 -3.15 2.67 -13.00
C ILE A 194 -3.60 1.59 -12.00
N ILE A 195 -3.52 1.88 -10.70
CA ILE A 195 -3.98 0.99 -9.64
C ILE A 195 -5.50 0.76 -9.70
N GLY A 196 -6.29 1.81 -9.91
CA GLY A 196 -7.75 1.74 -10.03
C GLY A 196 -8.23 0.93 -11.24
N GLN A 197 -7.64 1.17 -12.41
CA GLN A 197 -7.89 0.40 -13.63
C GLN A 197 -7.47 -1.07 -13.46
N GLY A 198 -6.33 -1.31 -12.82
CA GLY A 198 -5.90 -2.65 -12.45
C GLY A 198 -6.93 -3.34 -11.54
N PHE A 199 -7.43 -2.66 -10.52
CA PHE A 199 -8.50 -3.16 -9.65
C PHE A 199 -9.79 -3.46 -10.43
N PHE A 200 -10.21 -2.54 -11.31
CA PHE A 200 -11.40 -2.72 -12.15
C PHE A 200 -11.26 -3.96 -13.02
N ASN A 201 -10.12 -4.12 -13.70
CA ASN A 201 -9.84 -5.26 -14.56
C ASN A 201 -9.82 -6.59 -13.80
N ILE A 202 -9.14 -6.66 -12.64
CA ILE A 202 -9.12 -7.85 -11.78
C ILE A 202 -10.55 -8.21 -11.34
N THR A 203 -11.30 -7.24 -10.82
CA THR A 203 -12.66 -7.44 -10.32
C THR A 203 -13.60 -7.91 -11.42
N LYS A 204 -13.49 -7.29 -12.60
CA LYS A 204 -14.24 -7.66 -13.80
C LYS A 204 -13.95 -9.10 -14.21
N LYS A 205 -12.67 -9.52 -14.28
CA LYS A 205 -12.28 -10.92 -14.57
C LYS A 205 -12.90 -11.91 -13.57
N VAL A 206 -12.88 -11.61 -12.28
CA VAL A 206 -13.46 -12.47 -11.22
C VAL A 206 -14.97 -12.62 -11.39
N LEU A 207 -15.67 -11.52 -11.68
CA LEU A 207 -17.12 -11.53 -11.93
C LEU A 207 -17.50 -12.36 -13.16
N PHE A 208 -16.69 -12.31 -14.22
CA PHE A 208 -16.89 -13.14 -15.42
C PHE A 208 -16.51 -14.61 -15.23
N ALA A 209 -15.57 -14.90 -14.32
CA ALA A 209 -15.15 -16.27 -14.01
C ALA A 209 -16.14 -16.99 -13.07
N SER A 210 -16.92 -16.27 -12.27
CA SER A 210 -18.00 -16.86 -11.48
C SER A 210 -19.18 -17.19 -12.40
N PRO A 211 -19.67 -18.45 -12.42
CA PRO A 211 -20.89 -18.79 -13.15
C PRO A 211 -22.03 -17.88 -12.69
N LEU A 212 -22.80 -17.42 -13.66
CA LEU A 212 -23.93 -16.47 -13.59
C LEU A 212 -25.14 -17.06 -12.80
N ALA A 213 -24.91 -17.66 -11.64
CA ALA A 213 -25.88 -18.43 -10.86
C ALA A 213 -26.35 -17.73 -9.56
N THR A 214 -25.78 -16.58 -9.18
CA THR A 214 -26.08 -15.92 -7.89
C THR A 214 -26.77 -14.56 -8.00
N LEU A 215 -27.10 -14.07 -9.20
CA LEU A 215 -27.85 -12.82 -9.38
C LEU A 215 -29.37 -12.96 -9.20
N GLY A 216 -29.87 -14.14 -8.81
CA GLY A 216 -31.29 -14.41 -8.60
C GLY A 216 -31.81 -14.34 -7.16
N SER A 217 -30.98 -14.08 -6.15
CA SER A 217 -31.39 -14.30 -4.75
C SER A 217 -30.99 -13.19 -3.78
N THR A 218 -31.59 -12.01 -3.94
CA THR A 218 -31.92 -11.12 -2.80
C THR A 218 -32.94 -10.08 -3.27
N SER A 219 -34.17 -10.53 -3.52
CA SER A 219 -35.33 -9.64 -3.46
C SER A 219 -36.48 -10.42 -2.83
N THR A 220 -36.50 -10.43 -1.50
CA THR A 220 -37.69 -10.82 -0.73
C THR A 220 -38.72 -9.70 -0.92
N ARG A 221 -39.44 -9.73 -2.05
CA ARG A 221 -40.71 -9.01 -2.20
C ARG A 221 -41.84 -10.03 -2.29
N ILE A 222 -42.66 -9.99 -1.26
CA ILE A 222 -43.96 -10.64 -1.13
C ILE A 222 -44.77 -10.35 -2.40
N ALA A 223 -45.24 -11.40 -3.08
CA ALA A 223 -46.16 -11.28 -4.22
C ALA A 223 -47.55 -10.83 -3.74
N PRO A 224 -48.31 -10.10 -4.59
CA PRO A 224 -49.39 -10.83 -5.25
C PRO A 224 -49.63 -10.48 -6.74
N ALA A 225 -50.07 -11.54 -7.44
CA ALA A 225 -50.92 -11.68 -8.62
C ALA A 225 -51.00 -10.61 -9.74
N ARG A 226 -50.67 -11.10 -10.95
CA ARG A 226 -51.21 -10.80 -12.29
C ARG A 226 -51.09 -9.35 -12.81
N SER A 227 -50.13 -9.16 -13.71
CA SER A 227 -50.28 -8.31 -14.90
C SER A 227 -49.20 -8.66 -15.94
N SER A 228 -49.62 -8.79 -17.18
CA SER A 228 -48.83 -9.07 -18.38
C SER A 228 -47.80 -7.98 -18.69
N SER A 229 -46.75 -8.36 -19.44
CA SER A 229 -45.55 -7.60 -19.86
C SER A 229 -44.41 -7.53 -18.83
N GLN A 230 -43.65 -8.62 -18.72
CA GLN A 230 -42.25 -8.52 -18.29
C GLN A 230 -41.47 -7.87 -19.43
N PRO A 231 -40.79 -6.72 -19.22
CA PRO A 231 -39.69 -6.37 -20.10
C PRO A 231 -38.63 -7.46 -19.91
N GLN A 232 -38.20 -8.09 -21.00
CA GLN A 232 -36.92 -8.79 -20.99
C GLN A 232 -35.89 -7.76 -20.54
N VAL A 233 -35.43 -7.85 -19.29
CA VAL A 233 -34.26 -7.11 -18.84
C VAL A 233 -33.12 -7.64 -19.70
N THR A 234 -32.86 -6.94 -20.80
CA THR A 234 -31.80 -7.26 -21.74
C THR A 234 -30.51 -7.40 -20.95
N SER A 235 -29.76 -8.48 -21.22
CA SER A 235 -28.46 -8.75 -20.59
C SER A 235 -27.59 -7.49 -20.52
N LEU A 236 -27.66 -6.63 -21.53
CA LEU A 236 -27.00 -5.33 -21.62
C LEU A 236 -27.27 -4.38 -20.44
N ALA A 237 -28.50 -4.30 -19.92
CA ALA A 237 -28.82 -3.43 -18.77
C ALA A 237 -28.20 -3.96 -17.47
N LEU A 238 -28.17 -5.28 -17.29
CA LEU A 238 -27.50 -5.93 -16.16
C LEU A 238 -25.97 -5.78 -16.26
N TRP A 239 -25.41 -5.83 -17.47
CA TRP A 239 -23.98 -5.58 -17.71
C TRP A 239 -23.59 -4.14 -17.40
N ASN A 240 -24.40 -3.17 -17.81
CA ASN A 240 -24.17 -1.76 -17.51
C ASN A 240 -24.26 -1.48 -16.00
N ASP A 241 -25.24 -2.06 -15.29
CA ASP A 241 -25.35 -1.93 -13.84
C ASP A 241 -24.14 -2.55 -13.12
N LEU A 242 -23.68 -3.73 -13.56
CA LEU A 242 -22.49 -4.37 -12.99
C LEU A 242 -21.21 -3.56 -13.24
N GLU A 243 -21.06 -2.99 -14.44
CA GLU A 243 -19.93 -2.13 -14.76
C GLU A 243 -19.94 -0.85 -13.90
N ASN A 244 -21.10 -0.18 -13.78
CA ASN A 244 -21.25 1.01 -12.94
C ASN A 244 -20.89 0.72 -11.48
N ARG A 245 -21.39 -0.37 -10.89
CA ARG A 245 -21.02 -0.79 -9.53
C ARG A 245 -19.54 -1.13 -9.38
N THR A 246 -18.90 -1.61 -10.44
CA THR A 246 -17.45 -1.88 -10.43
C THR A 246 -16.65 -0.58 -10.49
N ARG A 247 -17.14 0.42 -11.24
CA ARG A 247 -16.56 1.77 -11.26
C ARG A 247 -16.71 2.50 -9.93
N GLU A 248 -17.88 2.42 -9.30
CA GLU A 248 -18.09 2.93 -7.94
C GLU A 248 -17.09 2.33 -6.94
N LYS A 249 -16.90 1.01 -6.99
CA LYS A 249 -15.88 0.32 -6.19
C LYS A 249 -14.46 0.80 -6.49
N MET A 250 -14.15 1.05 -7.76
CA MET A 250 -12.85 1.59 -8.17
C MET A 250 -12.62 2.98 -7.55
N CYS A 251 -13.60 3.89 -7.62
CA CYS A 251 -13.50 5.22 -7.00
C CYS A 251 -13.22 5.14 -5.49
N VAL A 252 -13.94 4.27 -4.77
CA VAL A 252 -13.69 4.06 -3.33
C VAL A 252 -12.32 3.43 -3.10
N PHE A 253 -11.91 2.48 -3.94
CA PHE A 253 -10.61 1.83 -3.84
C PHE A 253 -9.47 2.84 -4.00
N GLU A 254 -9.54 3.73 -4.98
CA GLU A 254 -8.57 4.80 -5.20
C GLU A 254 -8.48 5.76 -4.01
N ASP A 255 -9.61 6.17 -3.44
CA ASP A 255 -9.64 7.00 -2.22
C ASP A 255 -8.93 6.28 -1.05
N LYS A 256 -9.16 4.98 -0.89
CA LYS A 256 -8.51 4.20 0.17
C LYS A 256 -7.01 4.02 -0.08
N VAL A 257 -6.58 3.88 -1.33
CA VAL A 257 -5.15 3.88 -1.72
C VAL A 257 -4.51 5.24 -1.42
N GLN A 258 -5.20 6.33 -1.73
CA GLN A 258 -4.77 7.69 -1.39
C GLN A 258 -4.65 7.90 0.13
N ARG A 259 -5.56 7.31 0.92
CA ARG A 259 -5.61 7.47 2.37
C ARG A 259 -4.58 6.62 3.12
N TYR A 260 -4.40 5.37 2.73
CA TYR A 260 -3.55 4.40 3.43
C TYR A 260 -2.25 4.08 2.69
N GLY A 261 -2.04 4.72 1.54
CA GLY A 261 -0.86 4.53 0.70
C GLY A 261 -0.83 3.18 -0.02
N PRO A 262 0.36 2.74 -0.47
CA PRO A 262 0.54 1.49 -1.21
C PRO A 262 0.11 0.25 -0.41
N TYR A 263 0.12 0.36 0.92
CA TYR A 263 -0.27 -0.72 1.82
C TYR A 263 -1.70 -1.22 1.57
N PHE A 264 -2.64 -0.34 1.21
CA PHE A 264 -4.03 -0.75 0.95
C PHE A 264 -4.14 -1.62 -0.29
N ALA A 265 -3.51 -1.18 -1.39
CA ALA A 265 -3.47 -1.96 -2.62
C ALA A 265 -2.84 -3.33 -2.37
N TRP A 266 -1.69 -3.37 -1.70
CA TRP A 266 -1.02 -4.62 -1.33
C TRP A 266 -1.91 -5.53 -0.48
N SER A 267 -2.57 -4.97 0.54
CA SER A 267 -3.45 -5.71 1.45
C SER A 267 -4.61 -6.36 0.71
N TYR A 268 -5.14 -5.69 -0.31
CA TYR A 268 -6.23 -6.22 -1.13
C TYR A 268 -5.79 -7.39 -2.01
N VAL A 269 -4.63 -7.31 -2.66
CA VAL A 269 -4.21 -8.31 -3.68
C VAL A 269 -3.28 -9.41 -3.18
N ALA A 270 -2.48 -9.17 -2.13
CA ALA A 270 -1.51 -10.16 -1.63
C ALA A 270 -2.20 -11.42 -1.08
N GLY A 271 -3.49 -11.32 -0.76
CA GLY A 271 -4.24 -12.35 -0.06
C GLY A 271 -3.66 -12.62 1.33
N SER A 272 -4.17 -13.64 2.01
CA SER A 272 -3.54 -14.12 3.22
C SER A 272 -3.62 -15.62 3.39
N LYS A 273 -2.46 -16.24 3.61
CA LYS A 273 -2.35 -17.63 4.07
C LYS A 273 -2.43 -17.73 5.60
N ASN A 274 -2.29 -16.62 6.32
CA ASN A 274 -2.27 -16.59 7.78
C ASN A 274 -3.69 -16.35 8.33
N ARG A 275 -4.27 -17.37 8.97
CA ARG A 275 -5.63 -17.28 9.54
C ARG A 275 -5.80 -16.12 10.52
N ASN A 276 -4.75 -15.72 11.23
CA ASN A 276 -4.80 -14.71 12.30
C ASN A 276 -4.47 -13.30 11.82
N ARG A 277 -3.92 -13.13 10.61
CA ARG A 277 -3.63 -11.82 10.02
C ARG A 277 -4.15 -11.82 8.60
N ARG A 278 -5.34 -11.25 8.42
CA ARG A 278 -6.08 -11.21 7.15
C ARG A 278 -6.15 -9.77 6.62
N PRO A 279 -5.04 -9.22 6.10
CA PRO A 279 -5.03 -7.88 5.48
C PRO A 279 -6.08 -7.76 4.37
N ASP A 280 -6.35 -8.86 3.67
CA ASP A 280 -7.39 -8.98 2.66
C ASP A 280 -8.80 -8.69 3.20
N LEU A 281 -9.14 -9.24 4.37
CA LEU A 281 -10.44 -9.01 4.99
C LEU A 281 -10.57 -7.59 5.52
N TRP A 282 -9.49 -7.02 6.06
CA TRP A 282 -9.47 -5.62 6.46
C TRP A 282 -9.71 -4.69 5.25
N ALA A 283 -8.97 -4.87 4.16
CA ALA A 283 -9.12 -4.06 2.95
C ALA A 283 -10.54 -4.18 2.36
N GLN A 284 -11.13 -5.38 2.34
CA GLN A 284 -12.52 -5.60 1.93
C GLN A 284 -13.52 -4.89 2.85
N SER A 285 -13.32 -4.95 4.17
CA SER A 285 -14.17 -4.24 5.12
C SER A 285 -14.12 -2.72 4.93
N GLU A 286 -12.93 -2.16 4.71
CA GLU A 286 -12.75 -0.74 4.42
C GLU A 286 -13.40 -0.31 3.09
N LEU A 287 -13.32 -1.16 2.07
CA LEU A 287 -13.98 -0.93 0.79
C LEU A 287 -15.51 -0.93 0.95
N LEU A 288 -16.06 -1.88 1.71
CA LEU A 288 -17.49 -1.93 2.02
C LEU A 288 -17.94 -0.71 2.83
N GLN A 289 -17.15 -0.27 3.81
CA GLN A 289 -17.43 0.94 4.57
C GLN A 289 -17.43 2.17 3.66
N GLY A 290 -16.44 2.32 2.78
CA GLY A 290 -16.39 3.45 1.85
C GLY A 290 -17.57 3.48 0.87
N LEU A 291 -18.05 2.32 0.40
CA LEU A 291 -19.28 2.24 -0.40
C LEU A 291 -20.51 2.66 0.42
N SER A 292 -20.58 2.27 1.69
CA SER A 292 -21.65 2.72 2.59
C SER A 292 -21.61 4.22 2.79
N ASP A 293 -20.42 4.80 2.96
CA ASP A 293 -20.23 6.25 3.15
C ASP A 293 -20.61 7.03 1.89
N MET A 294 -20.26 6.52 0.70
CA MET A 294 -20.64 7.09 -0.59
C MET A 294 -22.16 7.05 -0.80
N ASN A 295 -22.81 5.91 -0.53
CA ASN A 295 -24.28 5.81 -0.58
C ASN A 295 -24.94 6.76 0.43
N ALA A 296 -24.38 6.90 1.64
CA ALA A 296 -24.89 7.83 2.63
C ALA A 296 -24.76 9.29 2.16
N PHE A 297 -23.67 9.62 1.46
CA PHE A 297 -23.49 10.94 0.85
C PHE A 297 -24.51 11.21 -0.27
N GLU A 298 -24.68 10.25 -1.20
CA GLU A 298 -25.65 10.38 -2.30
C GLU A 298 -27.10 10.53 -1.80
N LEU A 299 -27.41 9.90 -0.67
CA LEU A 299 -28.71 10.03 0.01
C LEU A 299 -28.82 11.29 0.89
N GLY A 300 -27.78 12.12 0.96
CA GLY A 300 -27.76 13.38 1.71
C GLY A 300 -27.59 13.24 3.23
N TYR A 301 -27.16 12.06 3.71
CA TYR A 301 -26.97 11.80 5.14
C TYR A 301 -25.60 12.24 5.68
N THR A 302 -24.60 12.45 4.80
CA THR A 302 -23.23 12.84 5.18
C THR A 302 -22.66 13.88 4.20
N MET A 303 -21.54 14.54 4.55
CA MET A 303 -20.79 15.39 3.62
C MET A 303 -19.67 14.59 2.94
N SER A 304 -19.47 14.76 1.63
CA SER A 304 -18.35 14.18 0.88
C SER A 304 -17.07 14.99 1.05
N TYR A 305 -15.93 14.32 1.00
CA TYR A 305 -14.63 14.94 0.82
C TYR A 305 -14.13 14.61 -0.59
N ALA A 306 -13.71 15.62 -1.34
CA ALA A 306 -13.19 15.43 -2.70
C ALA A 306 -11.91 14.59 -2.67
N SER A 307 -11.87 13.52 -3.48
CA SER A 307 -10.64 12.83 -3.87
C SER A 307 -10.01 13.52 -5.08
N LEU A 308 -8.80 13.11 -5.48
CA LEU A 308 -8.19 13.56 -6.75
C LEU A 308 -9.02 13.06 -7.95
N GLN A 309 -10.15 13.72 -8.22
CA GLN A 309 -11.05 13.42 -9.33
C GLN A 309 -11.16 14.67 -10.20
N SER A 310 -10.20 14.84 -11.09
CA SER A 310 -10.22 15.85 -12.14
C SER A 310 -9.86 15.16 -13.45
N VAL A 311 -10.89 14.90 -14.25
CA VAL A 311 -10.85 14.11 -15.50
C VAL A 311 -10.22 14.90 -16.66
N ASP A 312 -10.08 16.21 -16.54
CA ASP A 312 -9.67 17.08 -17.66
C ASP A 312 -8.14 17.20 -17.83
N SER A 313 -7.33 16.89 -16.81
CA SER A 313 -5.86 16.96 -16.87
C SER A 313 -5.17 15.63 -17.18
N TRP A 314 -5.92 14.54 -17.37
CA TRP A 314 -5.36 13.19 -17.41
C TRP A 314 -4.42 12.95 -18.60
N ASN A 315 -4.83 13.42 -19.78
CA ASN A 315 -4.02 13.30 -21.00
C ASN A 315 -2.76 14.15 -20.95
N GLU A 316 -2.78 15.27 -20.20
CA GLU A 316 -1.63 16.14 -20.01
C GLU A 316 -0.66 15.53 -18.99
N ALA A 317 -1.18 15.07 -17.85
CA ALA A 317 -0.42 14.32 -16.85
C ALA A 317 0.27 13.08 -17.46
N ARG A 318 -0.42 12.36 -18.35
CA ARG A 318 0.15 11.26 -19.11
C ARG A 318 1.35 11.68 -19.95
N LYS A 319 1.21 12.74 -20.76
CA LYS A 319 2.28 13.22 -21.63
C LYS A 319 3.50 13.67 -20.83
N LEU A 320 3.27 14.32 -19.68
CA LEU A 320 4.33 14.72 -18.76
C LEU A 320 5.07 13.50 -18.19
N VAL A 321 4.33 12.49 -17.74
CA VAL A 321 4.92 11.23 -17.26
C VAL A 321 5.65 10.49 -18.36
N GLU A 322 5.12 10.40 -19.57
CA GLU A 322 5.80 9.79 -20.72
C GLU A 322 7.10 10.53 -21.08
N SER A 323 7.11 11.87 -20.98
CA SER A 323 8.31 12.68 -21.19
C SER A 323 9.35 12.42 -20.11
N GLU A 324 8.94 12.34 -18.84
CA GLU A 324 9.84 12.04 -17.73
C GLU A 324 10.35 10.60 -17.78
N MET A 325 9.51 9.64 -18.19
CA MET A 325 9.98 8.27 -18.40
C MET A 325 11.12 8.23 -19.43
N LYS A 326 11.06 9.03 -20.50
CA LYS A 326 12.18 9.13 -21.47
C LYS A 326 13.46 9.72 -20.86
N SER A 327 13.35 10.73 -19.99
CA SER A 327 14.53 11.36 -19.37
C SER A 327 15.27 10.41 -18.41
N ILE A 328 14.54 9.56 -17.69
CA ILE A 328 15.08 8.59 -16.72
C ILE A 328 16.06 7.59 -17.36
N GLY A 329 15.93 7.28 -18.65
CA GLY A 329 16.83 6.34 -19.35
C GLY A 329 18.23 6.88 -19.63
N ILE A 330 18.43 8.19 -19.45
CA ILE A 330 19.73 8.85 -19.70
C ILE A 330 20.62 8.80 -18.44
N GLU A 331 20.06 8.49 -17.26
CA GLU A 331 20.78 8.53 -15.96
C GLU A 331 21.10 7.14 -15.37
N ALA A 332 21.02 6.05 -16.14
CA ALA A 332 21.35 4.69 -15.65
C ALA A 332 22.81 4.28 -15.93
#